data_AF-A0A958R182-F1
#
_entry.id   AF-A0A958R182-F1
#
_cell.length_a   1.000
_cell.length_b   1.000
_cell.length_c   1.000
_cell.angle_alpha   90.00
_cell.angle_beta   90.00
_cell.angle_gamma   90.00
#
_symmetry.space_group_name_H-M   'P 1'
#
loop_
_entity.id
_entity.type
_entity.pdbx_description
1 polymer ?
#
loop_
_entity_poly.entity_id
_entity_poly.type
_entity_poly.pdbx_seq_one_letter_code
_entity_poly.pdbx_strand_id
1 'polypeptide(L)'
;MKTRALLSMTAISLLALIWVALHMIQVSRDCLSSPIVSEVRFLGADVDEGARIQACSLTSYIRFWDRSHLQASHRVVKERIEILARATMLGFNNSVRPVSLEITALDPFEFRWQSDRLILGWEWVKAKGHLEKALLQEWLRRQNTVIQQDRFQLEVLGYLTLGFLKDKPVIEDPFAKERIDLAEPRSWLNWVLTLDQYCYSPWVSYDHLGLCHRTRQIKPIKKKYINTLFDIEKTALAPLVANLLWRRYSEASLSDKQQFWAGIKSTLHEQGVLSRWQWQSFLQPKNISELRDWVAMTTNIYWESLGFVSEGHHEWLPSDVAILIEGSSLPENRLQELVSFSQAKPEIDLILASGKGMVLLSGGQQVRLKAGGIRAHYHILASCGAVNKKDIKKVEEKRVLVVDFCKEGIEEINWSALINGGWESFIGENPSMKFLGLFMPSVRKFKSWPSLLHLDDHDFKVLATKLGWQSQNWDESLAAIRPSGVWDAVPFYRL
;
A
#
# COMPACT_ATOMS: atom_id res chain seq x y z
N MET A 1 43.50 -61.77 -16.37
CA MET A 1 43.43 -60.64 -17.33
C MET A 1 42.05 -59.96 -17.38
N LYS A 2 40.92 -60.69 -17.44
CA LYS A 2 39.57 -60.09 -17.55
C LYS A 2 39.18 -59.11 -16.42
N THR A 3 39.59 -59.36 -15.18
CA THR A 3 39.29 -58.50 -14.02
C THR A 3 40.00 -57.14 -14.06
N ARG A 4 41.25 -57.09 -14.57
CA ARG A 4 41.97 -55.81 -14.73
C ARG A 4 41.35 -54.91 -15.81
N ALA A 5 40.88 -55.49 -16.91
CA ALA A 5 40.20 -54.75 -17.97
C ALA A 5 38.87 -54.13 -17.50
N LEU A 6 38.11 -54.88 -16.69
CA LEU A 6 36.84 -54.40 -16.12
C LEU A 6 37.05 -53.25 -15.13
N LEU A 7 38.09 -53.34 -14.28
CA LEU A 7 38.47 -52.29 -13.34
C LEU A 7 38.98 -51.02 -14.07
N SER A 8 39.73 -51.17 -15.15
CA SER A 8 40.16 -50.00 -15.94
C SER A 8 39.01 -49.31 -16.66
N MET A 9 38.04 -50.07 -17.22
CA MET A 9 36.88 -49.47 -17.90
C MET A 9 35.96 -48.74 -16.91
N THR A 10 35.74 -49.31 -15.73
CA THR A 10 34.92 -48.66 -14.69
C THR A 10 35.60 -47.39 -14.15
N ALA A 11 36.92 -47.39 -13.96
CA ALA A 11 37.67 -46.20 -13.55
C ALA A 11 37.62 -45.09 -14.61
N ILE A 12 37.75 -45.42 -15.90
CA ILE A 12 37.67 -44.45 -17.00
C ILE A 12 36.25 -43.85 -17.09
N SER A 13 35.21 -44.67 -16.99
CA SER A 13 33.82 -44.18 -16.98
C SER A 13 33.53 -43.28 -15.79
N LEU A 14 34.05 -43.60 -14.60
CA LEU A 14 33.89 -42.76 -13.41
C LEU A 14 34.62 -41.41 -13.58
N LEU A 15 35.86 -41.42 -14.09
CA LEU A 15 36.61 -40.19 -14.36
C LEU A 15 35.92 -39.32 -15.42
N ALA A 16 35.37 -39.93 -16.46
CA ALA A 16 34.57 -39.23 -17.46
C ALA A 16 33.32 -38.59 -16.85
N LEU A 17 32.59 -39.32 -15.98
CA LEU A 17 31.44 -38.78 -15.26
C LEU A 17 31.80 -37.65 -14.30
N ILE A 18 32.91 -37.77 -13.57
CA ILE A 18 33.42 -36.71 -12.68
C ILE A 18 33.82 -35.48 -13.50
N TRP A 19 34.50 -35.67 -14.63
CA TRP A 19 34.87 -34.59 -15.52
C TRP A 19 33.64 -33.88 -16.11
N VAL A 20 32.64 -34.64 -16.58
CA VAL A 20 31.36 -34.08 -17.04
C VAL A 20 30.64 -33.35 -15.91
N ALA A 21 30.58 -33.91 -14.70
CA ALA A 21 29.94 -33.27 -13.56
C ALA A 21 30.65 -31.97 -13.17
N LEU A 22 31.99 -31.96 -13.11
CA LEU A 22 32.78 -30.77 -12.86
C LEU A 22 32.59 -29.73 -13.98
N HIS A 23 32.54 -30.17 -15.24
CA HIS A 23 32.31 -29.28 -16.36
C HIS A 23 30.89 -28.69 -16.33
N MET A 24 29.87 -29.47 -15.96
CA MET A 24 28.50 -29.00 -15.77
C MET A 24 28.38 -28.04 -14.58
N ILE A 25 29.05 -28.31 -13.47
CA ILE A 25 29.16 -27.39 -12.31
C ILE A 25 29.86 -26.10 -12.71
N GLN A 26 30.87 -26.17 -13.58
CA GLN A 26 31.61 -25.01 -14.05
C GLN A 26 30.78 -24.17 -15.04
N VAL A 27 30.15 -24.79 -16.03
CA VAL A 27 29.26 -24.10 -16.98
C VAL A 27 28.11 -23.42 -16.25
N SER A 28 27.46 -24.09 -15.30
CA SER A 28 26.37 -23.49 -14.51
C SER A 28 26.80 -22.29 -13.65
N ARG A 29 28.08 -22.17 -13.29
CA ARG A 29 28.61 -20.99 -12.59
C ARG A 29 28.80 -19.78 -13.51
N ASP A 30 28.98 -19.99 -14.81
CA ASP A 30 29.35 -18.94 -15.75
C ASP A 30 28.21 -18.56 -16.72
N CYS A 31 27.16 -19.36 -16.82
CA CYS A 31 25.94 -19.05 -17.57
C CYS A 31 24.80 -18.55 -16.67
N LEU A 32 23.77 -17.96 -17.27
CA LEU A 32 22.58 -17.47 -16.59
C LEU A 32 21.48 -18.53 -16.57
N SER A 33 21.07 -18.99 -15.39
CA SER A 33 19.92 -19.89 -15.27
C SER A 33 18.63 -19.09 -15.16
N SER A 34 18.12 -18.59 -16.28
CA SER A 34 16.90 -17.77 -16.31
C SER A 34 16.04 -18.03 -17.55
N PRO A 35 14.72 -18.24 -17.39
CA PRO A 35 13.79 -18.26 -18.52
C PRO A 35 13.40 -16.84 -18.96
N ILE A 36 13.73 -15.81 -18.17
CA ILE A 36 13.31 -14.42 -18.41
C ILE A 36 14.35 -13.67 -19.24
N VAL A 37 15.64 -13.97 -19.07
CA VAL A 37 16.75 -13.23 -19.69
C VAL A 37 17.61 -14.18 -20.51
N SER A 38 17.83 -13.85 -21.79
CA SER A 38 18.59 -14.69 -22.73
C SER A 38 20.07 -14.36 -22.74
N GLU A 39 20.40 -13.07 -22.59
CA GLU A 39 21.77 -12.57 -22.51
C GLU A 39 21.81 -11.29 -21.68
N VAL A 40 22.98 -11.02 -21.10
CA VAL A 40 23.34 -9.74 -20.48
C VAL A 40 24.58 -9.23 -21.18
N ARG A 41 24.56 -8.00 -21.69
CA ARG A 41 25.72 -7.32 -22.30
C ARG A 41 26.09 -6.10 -21.47
N PHE A 42 27.38 -5.88 -21.27
CA PHE A 42 27.87 -4.72 -20.54
C PHE A 42 28.61 -3.74 -21.46
N LEU A 43 28.30 -2.45 -21.34
CA LEU A 43 28.86 -1.36 -22.15
C LEU A 43 29.47 -0.28 -21.26
N GLY A 44 30.74 0.05 -21.50
CA GLY A 44 31.50 1.05 -20.75
C GLY A 44 32.46 0.46 -19.71
N ALA A 45 33.56 1.17 -19.46
CA ALA A 45 34.69 0.68 -18.66
C ALA A 45 34.31 0.32 -17.20
N ASP A 46 33.35 1.03 -16.60
CA ASP A 46 32.93 0.81 -15.21
C ASP A 46 32.09 -0.46 -15.01
N VAL A 47 31.72 -1.15 -16.09
CA VAL A 47 30.90 -2.36 -16.08
C VAL A 47 31.51 -3.53 -16.88
N ASP A 48 32.83 -3.54 -17.07
CA ASP A 48 33.53 -4.54 -17.89
C ASP A 48 33.08 -4.51 -19.36
N GLU A 49 33.42 -3.44 -20.06
CA GLU A 49 33.06 -3.24 -21.47
C GLU A 49 33.30 -4.48 -22.34
N GLY A 50 32.25 -4.92 -23.04
CA GLY A 50 32.31 -6.08 -23.94
C GLY A 50 32.04 -7.42 -23.26
N ALA A 51 31.92 -7.46 -21.92
CA ALA A 51 31.51 -8.65 -21.21
C ALA A 51 30.07 -9.08 -21.60
N ARG A 52 29.86 -10.39 -21.66
CA ARG A 52 28.56 -10.99 -21.97
C ARG A 52 28.29 -12.21 -21.10
N ILE A 53 27.09 -12.27 -20.53
CA ILE A 53 26.56 -13.45 -19.84
C ILE A 53 25.44 -14.02 -20.73
N GLN A 54 25.48 -15.31 -21.04
CA GLN A 54 24.44 -15.96 -21.85
C GLN A 54 23.64 -16.97 -21.02
N ALA A 55 22.38 -17.18 -21.39
CA ALA A 55 21.55 -18.21 -20.81
C ALA A 55 22.19 -19.59 -20.96
N CYS A 56 22.05 -20.43 -19.94
CA CYS A 56 22.57 -21.79 -19.97
C CYS A 56 21.91 -22.58 -21.11
N SER A 57 22.67 -22.94 -22.14
CA SER A 57 22.22 -23.88 -23.17
C SER A 57 23.27 -24.97 -23.39
N LEU A 58 22.82 -26.17 -23.76
CA LEU A 58 23.70 -27.30 -24.06
C LEU A 58 24.61 -27.05 -25.29
N THR A 59 24.35 -26.00 -26.08
CA THR A 59 25.00 -25.72 -27.36
C THR A 59 25.80 -24.42 -27.40
N SER A 60 25.74 -23.60 -26.35
CA SER A 60 26.43 -22.30 -26.32
C SER A 60 27.89 -22.48 -25.91
N TYR A 61 28.79 -22.35 -26.88
CA TYR A 61 30.22 -22.22 -26.65
C TYR A 61 30.48 -20.85 -26.01
N ILE A 62 30.47 -20.78 -24.68
CA ILE A 62 30.81 -19.54 -23.96
C ILE A 62 32.29 -19.25 -24.23
N ARG A 63 32.57 -18.21 -25.03
CA ARG A 63 33.94 -17.68 -25.15
C ARG A 63 34.32 -17.09 -23.80
N PHE A 64 35.08 -17.86 -23.02
CA PHE A 64 35.74 -17.39 -21.81
C PHE A 64 36.70 -16.25 -22.18
N TRP A 65 36.27 -15.01 -21.95
CA TRP A 65 37.22 -13.92 -21.73
C TRP A 65 37.73 -14.01 -20.28
N ASP A 66 38.98 -13.57 -20.11
CA ASP A 66 39.83 -13.74 -18.94
C ASP A 66 39.08 -13.75 -17.58
N ARG A 67 39.20 -14.86 -16.85
CA ARG A 67 38.54 -15.11 -15.55
C ARG A 67 38.98 -14.17 -14.44
N SER A 68 40.11 -13.49 -14.60
CA SER A 68 40.63 -12.56 -13.61
C SER A 68 39.78 -11.29 -13.44
N HIS A 69 38.82 -11.05 -14.36
CA HIS A 69 37.98 -9.84 -14.39
C HIS A 69 36.47 -10.10 -14.34
N LEU A 70 36.00 -11.26 -13.85
CA LEU A 70 34.59 -11.38 -13.46
C LEU A 70 34.36 -10.50 -12.22
N GLN A 71 34.15 -9.20 -12.45
CA GLN A 71 34.01 -8.23 -11.37
C GLN A 71 32.76 -8.54 -10.53
N ALA A 72 32.74 -8.00 -9.31
CA ALA A 72 31.61 -8.09 -8.40
C ALA A 72 30.25 -7.74 -9.08
N SER A 73 30.28 -6.84 -10.07
CA SER A 73 29.16 -6.42 -10.90
C SER A 73 28.44 -7.59 -11.59
N HIS A 74 29.17 -8.52 -12.22
CA HIS A 74 28.58 -9.68 -12.90
C HIS A 74 27.86 -10.62 -11.93
N ARG A 75 28.47 -10.86 -10.77
CA ARG A 75 27.90 -11.73 -9.75
C ARG A 75 26.59 -11.18 -9.20
N VAL A 76 26.54 -9.87 -8.90
CA VAL A 76 25.34 -9.20 -8.40
C VAL A 76 24.19 -9.26 -9.41
N VAL A 77 24.48 -8.98 -10.69
CA VAL A 77 23.45 -9.02 -11.75
C VAL A 77 22.92 -10.44 -11.93
N LYS A 78 23.81 -11.42 -12.05
CA LYS A 78 23.43 -12.83 -12.20
C LYS A 78 22.55 -13.30 -11.04
N GLU A 79 23.00 -13.09 -9.81
CA GLU A 79 22.28 -13.54 -8.61
C GLU A 79 20.86 -12.96 -8.54
N ARG A 80 20.70 -11.67 -8.82
CA ARG A 80 19.39 -11.00 -8.82
C ARG A 80 18.46 -11.54 -9.90
N ILE A 81 18.98 -11.80 -11.10
CA ILE A 81 18.18 -12.38 -12.18
C ILE A 81 17.78 -13.83 -11.84
N GLU A 82 18.65 -14.62 -11.23
CA GLU A 82 18.34 -16.01 -10.85
C GLU A 82 17.36 -16.12 -9.68
N ILE A 83 17.40 -15.18 -8.73
CA ILE A 83 16.35 -15.05 -7.70
C ILE A 83 15.01 -14.78 -8.38
N LEU A 84 14.97 -13.82 -9.30
CA LEU A 84 13.77 -13.48 -10.05
C LEU A 84 13.26 -14.67 -10.88
N ALA A 85 14.15 -15.37 -11.57
CA ALA A 85 13.83 -16.55 -12.37
C ALA A 85 13.12 -17.63 -11.55
N ARG A 86 13.69 -18.00 -10.39
CA ARG A 86 13.09 -19.00 -9.47
C ARG A 86 11.71 -18.59 -9.00
N ALA A 87 11.56 -17.32 -8.63
CA ALA A 87 10.29 -16.73 -8.26
C ALA A 87 9.25 -16.83 -9.40
N THR A 88 9.67 -16.56 -10.65
CA THR A 88 8.74 -16.57 -11.77
C THR A 88 8.31 -17.97 -12.22
N MET A 89 9.17 -18.97 -12.09
CA MET A 89 8.86 -20.37 -12.45
C MET A 89 7.71 -20.96 -11.62
N LEU A 90 7.44 -20.41 -10.44
CA LEU A 90 6.41 -20.93 -9.52
C LEU A 90 4.99 -20.41 -9.80
N GLY A 91 4.82 -19.37 -10.64
CA GLY A 91 3.52 -18.70 -10.78
C GLY A 91 3.15 -18.21 -12.18
N PHE A 92 4.10 -18.16 -13.11
CA PHE A 92 3.96 -17.42 -14.36
C PHE A 92 4.21 -18.31 -15.59
N ASN A 93 3.43 -18.08 -16.65
CA ASN A 93 3.43 -18.93 -17.84
C ASN A 93 4.77 -18.81 -18.60
N ASN A 94 5.41 -19.95 -18.91
CA ASN A 94 6.73 -20.04 -19.55
C ASN A 94 6.73 -19.68 -21.04
N SER A 95 5.60 -19.25 -21.60
CA SER A 95 5.45 -18.96 -23.04
C SER A 95 6.08 -17.65 -23.50
N VAL A 96 6.63 -16.82 -22.60
CA VAL A 96 7.23 -15.53 -22.95
C VAL A 96 8.67 -15.72 -23.41
N ARG A 97 9.00 -15.14 -24.57
CA ARG A 97 10.38 -15.11 -25.05
C ARG A 97 11.27 -14.34 -24.08
N PRO A 98 12.47 -14.83 -23.76
CA PRO A 98 13.40 -14.12 -22.89
C PRO A 98 13.84 -12.76 -23.47
N VAL A 99 14.21 -11.82 -22.61
CA VAL A 99 14.72 -10.48 -22.95
C VAL A 99 16.25 -10.49 -23.04
N SER A 100 16.80 -9.74 -24.00
CA SER A 100 18.22 -9.38 -24.01
C SER A 100 18.43 -8.16 -23.11
N LEU A 101 19.25 -8.27 -22.07
CA LEU A 101 19.55 -7.17 -21.15
C LEU A 101 20.87 -6.50 -21.57
N GLU A 102 20.87 -5.19 -21.67
CA GLU A 102 22.06 -4.37 -21.92
C GLU A 102 22.24 -3.42 -20.74
N ILE A 103 23.39 -3.50 -20.08
CA ILE A 103 23.77 -2.68 -18.94
C ILE A 103 24.84 -1.70 -19.40
N THR A 104 24.56 -0.41 -19.25
CA THR A 104 25.46 0.65 -19.74
C THR A 104 25.95 1.54 -18.60
N ALA A 105 27.26 1.77 -18.56
CA ALA A 105 27.88 2.82 -17.74
C ALA A 105 28.08 4.13 -18.52
N LEU A 106 27.96 4.09 -19.87
CA LEU A 106 28.11 5.26 -20.72
C LEU A 106 26.98 6.27 -20.50
N ASP A 107 25.77 5.76 -20.22
CA ASP A 107 24.65 6.54 -19.72
C ASP A 107 24.11 5.87 -18.44
N PRO A 108 24.63 6.28 -17.26
CA PRO A 108 24.41 5.57 -16.00
C PRO A 108 22.94 5.55 -15.53
N PHE A 109 22.09 6.39 -16.12
CA PHE A 109 20.67 6.48 -15.79
C PHE A 109 19.75 6.12 -16.97
N GLU A 110 20.28 5.55 -18.05
CA GLU A 110 19.48 5.15 -19.21
C GLU A 110 18.41 4.12 -18.82
N PHE A 111 17.22 4.28 -19.39
CA PHE A 111 16.21 3.25 -19.40
C PHE A 111 15.51 3.27 -20.74
N ARG A 112 15.54 2.14 -21.45
CA ARG A 112 14.87 2.05 -22.75
C ARG A 112 14.51 0.61 -23.11
N TRP A 113 13.29 0.43 -23.61
CA TRP A 113 12.88 -0.79 -24.30
C TRP A 113 13.11 -0.65 -25.81
N GLN A 114 13.77 -1.64 -26.42
CA GLN A 114 13.96 -1.76 -27.86
C GLN A 114 13.59 -3.17 -28.31
N SER A 115 12.36 -3.34 -28.81
CA SER A 115 11.85 -4.63 -29.30
C SER A 115 11.99 -5.77 -28.28
N ASP A 116 13.06 -6.55 -28.38
CA ASP A 116 13.41 -7.69 -27.54
C ASP A 116 14.52 -7.39 -26.51
N ARG A 117 15.03 -6.17 -26.48
CA ARG A 117 16.12 -5.69 -25.62
C ARG A 117 15.65 -4.68 -24.58
N LEU A 118 16.11 -4.84 -23.35
CA LEU A 118 16.01 -3.86 -22.26
C LEU A 118 17.38 -3.25 -22.03
N ILE A 119 17.49 -1.92 -22.11
CA ILE A 119 18.71 -1.16 -21.85
C ILE A 119 18.55 -0.44 -20.52
N LEU A 120 19.49 -0.66 -19.60
CA LEU A 120 19.45 -0.14 -18.23
C LEU A 120 20.81 0.43 -17.82
N GLY A 121 20.80 1.66 -17.30
CA GLY A 121 21.97 2.33 -16.77
C GLY A 121 22.48 1.68 -15.47
N TRP A 122 23.80 1.73 -15.26
CA TRP A 122 24.45 1.04 -14.14
C TRP A 122 23.98 1.49 -12.75
N GLU A 123 23.60 2.75 -12.56
CA GLU A 123 23.14 3.23 -11.24
C GLU A 123 21.83 2.57 -10.83
N TRP A 124 20.92 2.34 -11.78
CA TRP A 124 19.68 1.60 -11.55
C TRP A 124 19.94 0.13 -11.25
N VAL A 125 20.92 -0.48 -11.93
CA VAL A 125 21.30 -1.86 -11.64
C VAL A 125 21.87 -1.98 -10.23
N LYS A 126 22.65 -1.02 -9.77
CA LYS A 126 23.21 -1.03 -8.41
C LYS A 126 22.15 -0.87 -7.33
N ALA A 127 21.18 0.02 -7.55
CA ALA A 127 20.10 0.25 -6.60
C ALA A 127 19.21 -0.99 -6.45
N LYS A 128 18.90 -1.38 -5.21
CA LYS A 128 18.07 -2.56 -4.94
C LYS A 128 16.66 -2.37 -5.50
N GLY A 129 16.08 -3.47 -6.00
CA GLY A 129 14.71 -3.54 -6.51
C GLY A 129 14.51 -3.06 -7.95
N HIS A 130 15.39 -2.19 -8.46
CA HIS A 130 15.21 -1.58 -9.77
C HIS A 130 15.39 -2.55 -10.96
N LEU A 131 16.48 -3.34 -10.98
CA LEU A 131 16.69 -4.38 -12.00
C LEU A 131 15.52 -5.38 -12.04
N GLU A 132 15.09 -5.87 -10.88
CA GLU A 132 14.00 -6.84 -10.79
C GLU A 132 12.68 -6.24 -11.27
N LYS A 133 12.36 -5.01 -10.85
CA LYS A 133 11.17 -4.29 -11.31
C LYS A 133 11.19 -4.10 -12.82
N ALA A 134 12.32 -3.69 -13.40
CA ALA A 134 12.45 -3.46 -14.84
C ALA A 134 12.21 -4.74 -15.65
N LEU A 135 12.77 -5.87 -15.19
CA LEU A 135 12.55 -7.18 -15.81
C LEU A 135 11.11 -7.66 -15.66
N LEU A 136 10.48 -7.44 -14.50
CA LEU A 136 9.07 -7.76 -14.27
C LEU A 136 8.15 -6.93 -15.16
N GLN A 137 8.41 -5.64 -15.30
CA GLN A 137 7.65 -4.77 -16.20
C GLN A 137 7.80 -5.21 -17.66
N GLU A 138 9.01 -5.52 -18.10
CA GLU A 138 9.21 -6.03 -19.47
C GLU A 138 8.48 -7.36 -19.69
N TRP A 139 8.49 -8.25 -18.69
CA TRP A 139 7.73 -9.50 -18.75
C TRP A 139 6.21 -9.24 -18.81
N LEU A 140 5.67 -8.36 -17.95
CA LEU A 140 4.25 -7.97 -17.94
C LEU A 140 3.82 -7.35 -19.28
N ARG A 141 4.67 -6.48 -19.84
CA ARG A 141 4.46 -5.83 -21.14
C ARG A 141 4.34 -6.84 -22.28
N ARG A 142 5.09 -7.95 -22.22
CA ARG A 142 5.05 -9.02 -23.22
C ARG A 142 3.85 -9.93 -23.08
N GLN A 143 3.28 -10.05 -21.89
CA GLN A 143 2.08 -10.86 -21.66
C GLN A 143 0.83 -10.19 -22.23
N ASN A 144 0.76 -8.86 -22.20
CA ASN A 144 -0.45 -8.13 -22.57
C ASN A 144 -0.12 -6.79 -23.27
N THR A 145 -0.53 -6.67 -24.54
CA THR A 145 -0.34 -5.48 -25.39
C THR A 145 -1.16 -4.26 -24.93
N VAL A 146 -2.20 -4.46 -24.11
CA VAL A 146 -2.98 -3.37 -23.50
C VAL A 146 -2.21 -2.78 -22.32
N ILE A 147 -1.61 -3.62 -21.47
CA ILE A 147 -0.75 -3.16 -20.36
C ILE A 147 0.46 -2.39 -20.87
N GLN A 148 0.97 -2.77 -22.05
CA GLN A 148 2.02 -2.01 -22.73
C GLN A 148 1.64 -0.53 -22.98
N GLN A 149 0.35 -0.23 -23.13
CA GLN A 149 -0.13 1.12 -23.43
C GLN A 149 -0.52 1.94 -22.20
N ASP A 150 -0.71 1.31 -21.03
CA ASP A 150 -1.02 2.03 -19.78
C ASP A 150 0.14 1.92 -18.78
N ARG A 151 1.01 2.93 -18.86
CA ARG A 151 2.21 3.09 -18.02
C ARG A 151 1.92 3.00 -16.53
N PHE A 152 0.80 3.55 -16.09
CA PHE A 152 0.42 3.52 -14.69
C PHE A 152 0.18 2.10 -14.22
N GLN A 153 -0.59 1.31 -14.98
CA GLN A 153 -0.85 -0.08 -14.60
C GLN A 153 0.43 -0.90 -14.62
N LEU A 154 1.28 -0.68 -15.61
CA LEU A 154 2.57 -1.35 -15.71
C LEU A 154 3.48 -1.04 -14.50
N GLU A 155 3.47 0.20 -14.03
CA GLU A 155 4.17 0.62 -12.82
C GLU A 155 3.56 -0.02 -11.56
N VAL A 156 2.24 0.06 -11.38
CA VAL A 156 1.54 -0.55 -10.23
C VAL A 156 1.83 -2.05 -10.17
N LEU A 157 1.63 -2.76 -11.28
CA LEU A 157 1.88 -4.20 -11.35
C LEU A 157 3.36 -4.55 -11.18
N GLY A 158 4.28 -3.69 -11.64
CA GLY A 158 5.72 -3.88 -11.42
C GLY A 158 6.08 -3.86 -9.93
N TYR A 159 5.64 -2.82 -9.21
CA TYR A 159 5.86 -2.70 -7.75
C TYR A 159 5.17 -3.81 -6.97
N LEU A 160 3.91 -4.11 -7.32
CA LEU A 160 3.10 -5.12 -6.66
C LEU A 160 3.70 -6.52 -6.81
N THR A 161 4.09 -6.88 -8.03
CA THR A 161 4.75 -8.17 -8.30
C THR A 161 6.08 -8.27 -7.56
N LEU A 162 6.88 -7.20 -7.52
CA LEU A 162 8.11 -7.17 -6.74
C LEU A 162 7.85 -7.40 -5.24
N GLY A 163 6.78 -6.81 -4.71
CA GLY A 163 6.36 -6.98 -3.31
C GLY A 163 5.97 -8.41 -2.97
N PHE A 164 5.33 -9.12 -3.90
CA PHE A 164 5.00 -10.53 -3.70
C PHE A 164 6.21 -11.46 -3.70
N LEU A 165 7.24 -11.14 -4.49
CA LEU A 165 8.43 -11.99 -4.58
C LEU A 165 9.38 -11.85 -3.39
N LYS A 166 9.32 -10.73 -2.67
CA LYS A 166 10.31 -10.38 -1.63
C LYS A 166 9.71 -10.24 -0.22
N ASP A 167 8.43 -10.53 -0.01
CA ASP A 167 7.64 -10.31 1.23
C ASP A 167 7.61 -8.86 1.77
N LYS A 168 8.54 -8.00 1.37
CA LYS A 168 8.44 -6.54 1.49
C LYS A 168 9.21 -5.95 0.30
N PRO A 169 8.58 -5.18 -0.60
CA PRO A 169 9.29 -4.59 -1.70
C PRO A 169 10.31 -3.58 -1.15
N VAL A 170 11.59 -3.85 -1.41
CA VAL A 170 12.69 -2.95 -1.05
C VAL A 170 13.22 -2.33 -2.32
N ILE A 171 13.10 -1.01 -2.40
CA ILE A 171 13.64 -0.20 -3.48
C ILE A 171 14.56 0.82 -2.84
N GLU A 172 15.71 1.06 -3.46
CA GLU A 172 16.66 2.08 -3.02
C GLU A 172 16.63 3.26 -4.00
N ASP A 173 16.78 4.47 -3.49
CA ASP A 173 17.00 5.63 -4.34
C ASP A 173 18.28 5.43 -5.16
N PRO A 174 18.26 5.48 -6.50
CA PRO A 174 19.46 5.33 -7.33
C PRO A 174 20.50 6.43 -7.13
N PHE A 175 20.12 7.58 -6.58
CA PHE A 175 20.99 8.73 -6.31
C PHE A 175 21.49 8.69 -4.86
N ALA A 176 20.57 8.64 -3.90
CA ALA A 176 20.91 8.70 -2.47
C ALA A 176 21.33 7.33 -1.89
N LYS A 177 20.98 6.23 -2.57
CA LYS A 177 21.13 4.83 -2.09
C LYS A 177 20.41 4.58 -0.76
N GLU A 178 19.47 5.44 -0.42
CA GLU A 178 18.64 5.30 0.76
C GLU A 178 17.52 4.32 0.47
N ARG A 179 17.21 3.47 1.46
CA ARG A 179 16.08 2.58 1.37
C ARG A 179 14.80 3.39 1.40
N ILE A 180 13.96 3.16 0.41
CA ILE A 180 12.65 3.78 0.36
C ILE A 180 11.64 2.80 0.92
N ASP A 181 10.95 3.19 1.99
CA ASP A 181 9.84 2.39 2.49
C ASP A 181 8.60 2.65 1.63
N LEU A 182 8.22 1.66 0.82
CA LEU A 182 6.95 1.68 0.10
C LEU A 182 5.76 1.74 1.07
N ALA A 183 5.93 1.32 2.32
CA ALA A 183 4.89 1.23 3.33
C ALA A 183 4.45 2.56 3.94
N GLU A 184 5.18 3.66 3.72
CA GLU A 184 4.89 4.97 4.35
C GLU A 184 4.33 6.00 3.33
N PRO A 185 3.01 6.23 3.28
CA PRO A 185 2.40 7.17 2.33
C PRO A 185 2.77 8.64 2.58
N ARG A 186 3.17 8.98 3.81
CA ARG A 186 3.40 10.38 4.24
C ARG A 186 4.66 10.97 3.60
N SER A 187 5.72 10.18 3.46
CA SER A 187 6.94 10.63 2.78
C SER A 187 6.65 10.92 1.31
N TRP A 188 5.83 10.10 0.64
CA TRP A 188 5.47 10.26 -0.78
C TRP A 188 4.80 11.60 -1.13
N LEU A 189 3.83 12.06 -0.31
CA LEU A 189 3.09 13.31 -0.53
C LEU A 189 4.00 14.55 -0.59
N ASN A 190 5.14 14.51 0.10
CA ASN A 190 6.09 15.62 0.14
C ASN A 190 6.92 15.75 -1.16
N TRP A 191 6.99 14.71 -2.00
CA TRP A 191 7.86 14.67 -3.19
C TRP A 191 7.17 15.02 -4.52
N VAL A 192 5.83 14.99 -4.59
CA VAL A 192 5.10 15.08 -5.87
C VAL A 192 4.53 16.48 -6.14
N LEU A 193 4.91 17.49 -5.35
CA LEU A 193 4.38 18.85 -5.49
C LEU A 193 4.95 19.61 -6.70
N THR A 194 6.11 19.21 -7.22
CA THR A 194 6.74 19.82 -8.40
C THR A 194 7.45 18.79 -9.28
N LEU A 195 7.62 19.11 -10.57
CA LEU A 195 8.35 18.26 -11.52
C LEU A 195 9.82 18.09 -11.12
N ASP A 196 10.45 19.11 -10.54
CA ASP A 196 11.82 18.97 -10.03
C ASP A 196 11.85 17.96 -8.88
N GLN A 197 10.98 18.10 -7.87
CA GLN A 197 10.91 17.12 -6.77
C GLN A 197 10.55 15.71 -7.25
N TYR A 198 9.67 15.57 -8.25
CA TYR A 198 9.41 14.28 -8.90
C TYR A 198 10.65 13.71 -9.58
N CYS A 199 11.43 14.53 -10.27
CA CYS A 199 12.65 14.09 -10.93
C CYS A 199 13.80 13.79 -9.98
N TYR A 200 13.77 14.32 -8.76
CA TYR A 200 14.66 13.93 -7.65
C TYR A 200 14.06 12.84 -6.77
N SER A 201 12.83 12.42 -7.03
CA SER A 201 12.15 11.40 -6.25
C SER A 201 12.71 10.03 -6.57
N PRO A 202 12.87 9.16 -5.57
CA PRO A 202 13.16 7.74 -5.80
C PRO A 202 12.07 7.02 -6.61
N TRP A 203 10.88 7.60 -6.70
CA TRP A 203 9.70 7.03 -7.35
C TRP A 203 9.51 7.44 -8.81
N VAL A 204 10.50 8.13 -9.39
CA VAL A 204 10.45 8.51 -10.79
C VAL A 204 10.22 7.26 -11.65
N SER A 205 9.24 7.33 -12.54
CA SER A 205 8.98 6.25 -13.48
C SER A 205 10.12 6.19 -14.48
N TYR A 206 10.48 4.97 -14.87
CA TYR A 206 11.53 4.76 -15.84
C TYR A 206 11.28 5.49 -17.17
N ASP A 207 10.02 5.61 -17.58
CA ASP A 207 9.61 6.32 -18.80
C ASP A 207 9.80 7.84 -18.73
N HIS A 208 9.87 8.40 -17.53
CA HIS A 208 10.04 9.83 -17.31
C HIS A 208 11.51 10.23 -17.11
N LEU A 209 12.43 9.27 -17.09
CA LEU A 209 13.86 9.52 -16.89
C LEU A 209 14.48 10.38 -17.98
N GLY A 210 14.13 10.14 -19.24
CA GLY A 210 14.60 10.97 -20.34
C GLY A 210 14.09 12.42 -20.26
N LEU A 211 13.00 12.66 -19.53
CA LEU A 211 12.49 13.99 -19.20
C LEU A 211 13.30 14.59 -18.04
N CYS A 212 13.45 13.83 -16.97
CA CYS A 212 14.12 14.23 -15.74
C CYS A 212 15.63 14.50 -15.91
N HIS A 213 16.27 13.76 -16.82
CA HIS A 213 17.67 14.00 -17.15
C HIS A 213 17.87 15.34 -17.88
N ARG A 214 16.92 15.74 -18.75
CA ARG A 214 16.97 17.00 -19.50
C ARG A 214 16.65 18.22 -18.64
N THR A 215 15.72 18.08 -17.69
CA THR A 215 15.36 19.16 -16.75
C THR A 215 16.48 19.47 -15.77
N ARG A 216 17.26 18.46 -15.36
CA ARG A 216 18.49 18.66 -14.57
C ARG A 216 19.59 19.44 -15.31
N GLN A 217 19.52 19.54 -16.64
CA GLN A 217 20.51 20.24 -17.48
C GLN A 217 20.02 21.60 -18.02
N ILE A 218 18.72 21.94 -17.97
CA ILE A 218 18.18 23.15 -18.63
C ILE A 218 17.08 23.84 -17.78
N LYS A 219 17.11 25.19 -17.78
CA LYS A 219 16.11 26.18 -17.28
C LYS A 219 14.61 25.77 -17.42
N PRO A 220 13.71 26.40 -16.63
CA PRO A 220 12.34 25.92 -16.36
C PRO A 220 11.53 25.49 -17.58
N ILE A 221 10.77 24.43 -17.36
CA ILE A 221 10.06 23.62 -18.34
C ILE A 221 8.97 24.44 -19.02
N LYS A 222 9.05 24.56 -20.35
CA LYS A 222 8.04 25.29 -21.16
C LYS A 222 6.68 24.58 -21.11
N LYS A 223 5.59 25.35 -21.23
CA LYS A 223 4.16 24.94 -21.29
C LYS A 223 3.79 23.72 -22.17
N LYS A 224 4.68 23.27 -23.07
CA LYS A 224 4.46 22.11 -23.96
C LYS A 224 4.39 20.77 -23.21
N TYR A 225 4.83 20.72 -21.94
CA TYR A 225 4.86 19.50 -21.12
C TYR A 225 3.65 19.32 -20.19
N ILE A 226 2.59 20.13 -20.32
CA ILE A 226 1.39 20.02 -19.46
C ILE A 226 0.75 18.62 -19.55
N ASN A 227 0.66 18.02 -20.75
CA ASN A 227 0.14 16.66 -20.86
C ASN A 227 1.09 15.61 -20.24
N THR A 228 2.39 15.89 -20.23
CA THR A 228 3.40 15.05 -19.57
C THR A 228 3.32 15.19 -18.04
N LEU A 229 2.96 16.36 -17.52
CA LEU A 229 2.72 16.56 -16.08
C LEU A 229 1.58 15.68 -15.57
N PHE A 230 0.48 15.55 -16.32
CA PHE A 230 -0.61 14.63 -15.96
C PHE A 230 -0.16 13.16 -15.95
N ASP A 231 0.59 12.72 -16.96
CA ASP A 231 1.15 11.37 -16.98
C ASP A 231 2.15 11.16 -15.81
N ILE A 232 2.94 12.18 -15.48
CA ILE A 232 3.86 12.19 -14.34
C ILE A 232 3.11 12.05 -13.03
N GLU A 233 2.07 12.86 -12.79
CA GLU A 233 1.25 12.80 -11.59
C GLU A 233 0.61 11.41 -11.43
N LYS A 234 0.00 10.90 -12.50
CA LYS A 234 -0.62 9.56 -12.50
C LYS A 234 0.42 8.49 -12.16
N THR A 235 1.57 8.51 -12.85
CA THR A 235 2.58 7.45 -12.71
C THR A 235 3.35 7.55 -11.40
N ALA A 236 3.50 8.76 -10.85
CA ALA A 236 4.07 8.99 -9.53
C ALA A 236 3.26 8.29 -8.43
N LEU A 237 1.95 8.11 -8.61
CA LEU A 237 1.04 7.46 -7.65
C LEU A 237 1.12 5.93 -7.69
N ALA A 238 1.73 5.36 -8.72
CA ALA A 238 1.79 3.91 -8.90
C ALA A 238 2.41 3.13 -7.71
N PRO A 239 3.53 3.58 -7.10
CA PRO A 239 4.09 2.91 -5.91
C PRO A 239 3.12 2.91 -4.73
N LEU A 240 2.37 4.01 -4.53
CA LEU A 240 1.40 4.13 -3.45
C LEU A 240 0.23 3.17 -3.63
N VAL A 241 -0.34 3.12 -4.83
CA VAL A 241 -1.42 2.18 -5.16
C VAL A 241 -0.93 0.74 -5.05
N ALA A 242 0.27 0.44 -5.56
CA ALA A 242 0.87 -0.88 -5.40
C ALA A 242 1.07 -1.28 -3.93
N ASN A 243 1.50 -0.35 -3.08
CA ASN A 243 1.67 -0.61 -1.65
C ASN A 243 0.34 -0.89 -0.94
N LEU A 244 -0.70 -0.10 -1.23
CA LEU A 244 -2.03 -0.33 -0.64
C LEU A 244 -2.60 -1.70 -1.06
N LEU A 245 -2.43 -2.06 -2.34
CA LEU A 245 -2.81 -3.38 -2.84
C LEU A 245 -1.99 -4.49 -2.18
N TRP A 246 -0.68 -4.30 -2.02
CA TRP A 246 0.20 -5.26 -1.37
C TRP A 246 -0.15 -5.46 0.10
N ARG A 247 -0.40 -4.39 0.86
CA ARG A 247 -0.81 -4.47 2.28
C ARG A 247 -2.10 -5.26 2.42
N ARG A 248 -3.10 -4.93 1.60
CA ARG A 248 -4.38 -5.63 1.59
C ARG A 248 -4.21 -7.11 1.22
N TYR A 249 -3.37 -7.41 0.25
CA TYR A 249 -3.01 -8.80 -0.09
C TYR A 249 -2.33 -9.51 1.09
N SER A 250 -1.37 -8.88 1.77
CA SER A 250 -0.60 -9.49 2.86
C SER A 250 -1.47 -9.89 4.05
N GLU A 251 -2.47 -9.05 4.37
CA GLU A 251 -3.44 -9.23 5.45
C GLU A 251 -4.62 -10.15 5.06
N ALA A 252 -4.78 -10.47 3.77
CA ALA A 252 -5.91 -11.27 3.28
C ALA A 252 -5.81 -12.76 3.68
N SER A 253 -6.95 -13.43 3.72
CA SER A 253 -7.01 -14.88 3.92
C SER A 253 -6.35 -15.64 2.75
N LEU A 254 -6.01 -16.92 2.94
CA LEU A 254 -5.43 -17.73 1.86
C LEU A 254 -6.35 -17.80 0.63
N SER A 255 -7.67 -17.87 0.85
CA SER A 255 -8.67 -17.90 -0.23
C SER A 255 -8.68 -16.57 -0.99
N ASP A 256 -8.66 -15.44 -0.29
CA ASP A 256 -8.59 -14.11 -0.90
C ASP A 256 -7.28 -13.93 -1.66
N LYS A 257 -6.15 -14.39 -1.11
CA LYS A 257 -4.85 -14.36 -1.81
C LYS A 257 -4.89 -15.13 -3.13
N GLN A 258 -5.54 -16.29 -3.16
CA GLN A 258 -5.70 -17.09 -4.39
C GLN A 258 -6.61 -16.41 -5.41
N GLN A 259 -7.74 -15.84 -4.95
CA GLN A 259 -8.65 -15.09 -5.81
C GLN A 259 -7.98 -13.83 -6.37
N PHE A 260 -7.21 -13.12 -5.57
CA PHE A 260 -6.43 -11.97 -5.99
C PHE A 260 -5.46 -12.31 -7.12
N TRP A 261 -4.75 -13.44 -6.99
CA TRP A 261 -3.89 -13.94 -8.05
C TRP A 261 -4.65 -14.37 -9.31
N ALA A 262 -5.82 -14.98 -9.15
CA ALA A 262 -6.69 -15.33 -10.28
C ALA A 262 -7.19 -14.07 -11.00
N GLY A 263 -7.57 -13.02 -10.27
CA GLY A 263 -7.95 -11.72 -10.80
C GLY A 263 -6.82 -11.04 -11.57
N ILE A 264 -5.59 -11.06 -11.05
CA ILE A 264 -4.42 -10.53 -11.77
C ILE A 264 -4.19 -11.32 -13.07
N LYS A 265 -4.27 -12.65 -13.02
CA LYS A 265 -4.12 -13.50 -14.20
C LYS A 265 -5.23 -13.27 -15.24
N SER A 266 -6.48 -13.11 -14.80
CA SER A 266 -7.60 -12.74 -15.68
C SER A 266 -7.38 -11.36 -16.29
N THR A 267 -6.98 -10.35 -15.51
CA THR A 267 -6.65 -9.00 -16.01
C THR A 267 -5.50 -9.01 -17.02
N LEU A 268 -4.52 -9.91 -16.82
CA LEU A 268 -3.42 -10.12 -17.77
C LEU A 268 -3.88 -10.81 -19.07
N HIS A 269 -4.96 -11.59 -19.05
CA HIS A 269 -5.48 -12.34 -20.20
C HIS A 269 -6.63 -11.63 -20.93
N GLU A 270 -7.45 -10.86 -20.23
CA GLU A 270 -8.60 -10.13 -20.79
C GLU A 270 -8.19 -8.72 -21.23
N GLN A 271 -8.79 -8.22 -22.31
CA GLN A 271 -8.50 -6.90 -22.86
C GLN A 271 -8.90 -5.81 -21.86
N GLY A 272 -7.93 -5.30 -21.09
CA GLY A 272 -8.00 -4.04 -20.35
C GLY A 272 -9.28 -3.86 -19.53
N VAL A 273 -9.34 -4.48 -18.34
CA VAL A 273 -10.47 -4.41 -17.40
C VAL A 273 -10.79 -2.97 -16.94
N LEU A 274 -9.98 -1.98 -17.32
CA LEU A 274 -10.19 -0.59 -16.99
C LEU A 274 -10.26 0.26 -18.25
N SER A 275 -11.48 0.44 -18.76
CA SER A 275 -11.73 1.25 -19.95
C SER A 275 -11.16 2.67 -19.78
N ARG A 276 -10.58 3.22 -20.87
CA ARG A 276 -10.08 4.61 -20.97
C ARG A 276 -11.06 5.68 -20.46
N TRP A 277 -12.36 5.39 -20.51
CA TRP A 277 -13.46 6.30 -20.18
C TRP A 277 -13.77 6.41 -18.68
N GLN A 278 -13.39 5.43 -17.85
CA GLN A 278 -13.54 5.53 -16.39
C GLN A 278 -12.46 6.37 -15.72
N TRP A 279 -11.39 6.76 -16.43
CA TRP A 279 -10.28 7.53 -15.87
C TRP A 279 -10.31 9.00 -16.27
N GLN A 280 -10.70 9.32 -17.51
CA GLN A 280 -10.61 10.70 -18.04
C GLN A 280 -11.52 11.73 -17.36
N SER A 281 -12.66 11.33 -16.80
CA SER A 281 -13.57 12.23 -16.08
C SER A 281 -13.10 12.61 -14.66
N PHE A 282 -12.02 11.99 -14.16
CA PHE A 282 -11.59 12.10 -12.76
C PHE A 282 -10.23 12.79 -12.55
N LEU A 283 -9.57 13.24 -13.63
CA LEU A 283 -8.15 13.65 -13.63
C LEU A 283 -7.90 15.15 -13.44
N GLN A 284 -8.69 15.84 -12.61
CA GLN A 284 -8.31 17.19 -12.15
C GLN A 284 -8.49 17.34 -10.63
N PRO A 285 -7.67 16.66 -9.80
CA PRO A 285 -7.61 16.98 -8.39
C PRO A 285 -7.03 18.38 -8.23
N LYS A 286 -7.81 19.32 -7.68
CA LYS A 286 -7.38 20.69 -7.41
C LYS A 286 -6.54 20.79 -6.14
N ASN A 287 -6.48 19.73 -5.32
CA ASN A 287 -5.73 19.69 -4.07
C ASN A 287 -5.38 18.25 -3.61
N ILE A 288 -4.59 18.17 -2.53
CA ILE A 288 -4.11 16.94 -1.89
C ILE A 288 -5.25 16.04 -1.37
N SER A 289 -6.38 16.60 -0.93
CA SER A 289 -7.50 15.76 -0.46
C SER A 289 -8.13 15.02 -1.64
N GLU A 290 -8.33 15.69 -2.77
CA GLU A 290 -8.85 15.06 -3.99
C GLU A 290 -7.89 14.00 -4.55
N LEU A 291 -6.58 14.17 -4.38
CA LEU A 291 -5.58 13.15 -4.71
C LEU A 291 -5.68 11.92 -3.79
N ARG A 292 -5.92 12.12 -2.49
CA ARG A 292 -6.09 11.03 -1.52
C ARG A 292 -7.38 10.24 -1.77
N ASP A 293 -8.48 10.94 -2.00
CA ASP A 293 -9.78 10.35 -2.32
C ASP A 293 -9.67 9.57 -3.66
N TRP A 294 -8.91 10.11 -4.61
CA TRP A 294 -8.57 9.43 -5.86
C TRP A 294 -7.75 8.14 -5.64
N VAL A 295 -6.73 8.15 -4.78
CA VAL A 295 -5.93 6.94 -4.47
C VAL A 295 -6.80 5.86 -3.83
N ALA A 296 -7.63 6.24 -2.85
CA ALA A 296 -8.52 5.31 -2.16
C ALA A 296 -9.55 4.69 -3.14
N MET A 297 -10.17 5.52 -3.98
CA MET A 297 -11.12 5.08 -5.00
C MET A 297 -10.46 4.20 -6.07
N THR A 298 -9.28 4.59 -6.57
CA THR A 298 -8.49 3.84 -7.55
C THR A 298 -8.11 2.47 -7.02
N THR A 299 -7.69 2.39 -5.76
CA THR A 299 -7.36 1.12 -5.09
C THR A 299 -8.60 0.22 -4.97
N ASN A 300 -9.76 0.80 -4.64
CA ASN A 300 -11.02 0.05 -4.57
C ASN A 300 -11.49 -0.43 -5.94
N ILE A 301 -11.43 0.41 -6.98
CA ILE A 301 -11.75 0.03 -8.37
C ILE A 301 -10.83 -1.11 -8.82
N TYR A 302 -9.53 -1.01 -8.53
CA TYR A 302 -8.59 -2.09 -8.82
C TYR A 302 -8.95 -3.38 -8.09
N TRP A 303 -9.27 -3.29 -6.80
CA TRP A 303 -9.68 -4.44 -6.00
C TRP A 303 -10.96 -5.09 -6.54
N GLU A 304 -11.95 -4.29 -6.91
CA GLU A 304 -13.21 -4.77 -7.50
C GLU A 304 -13.01 -5.38 -8.89
N SER A 305 -12.16 -4.77 -9.71
CA SER A 305 -11.81 -5.29 -11.04
C SER A 305 -11.09 -6.66 -11.00
N LEU A 306 -10.46 -6.98 -9.88
CA LEU A 306 -9.83 -8.29 -9.63
C LEU A 306 -10.83 -9.35 -9.12
N GLY A 307 -12.13 -9.06 -9.14
CA GLY A 307 -13.19 -10.01 -8.80
C GLY A 307 -13.70 -9.95 -7.36
N PHE A 308 -13.31 -8.94 -6.58
CA PHE A 308 -13.79 -8.76 -5.22
C PHE A 308 -15.00 -7.83 -5.17
N VAL A 309 -16.18 -8.32 -4.83
CA VAL A 309 -17.32 -7.45 -4.54
C VAL A 309 -17.06 -6.78 -3.19
N SER A 310 -16.80 -5.47 -3.20
CA SER A 310 -16.83 -4.71 -1.96
C SER A 310 -18.30 -4.56 -1.53
N GLU A 311 -18.72 -5.33 -0.53
CA GLU A 311 -19.97 -5.01 0.17
C GLU A 311 -19.73 -3.73 1.00
N GLY A 312 -19.84 -2.58 0.33
CA GLY A 312 -20.01 -1.23 0.89
C GLY A 312 -18.86 -0.68 1.74
N HIS A 313 -17.69 -0.40 1.16
CA HIS A 313 -16.56 0.20 1.89
C HIS A 313 -16.07 1.50 1.23
N HIS A 314 -16.58 2.65 1.69
CA HIS A 314 -16.06 3.98 1.39
C HIS A 314 -15.02 4.44 2.43
N GLU A 315 -13.98 5.10 1.91
CA GLU A 315 -12.97 5.98 2.52
C GLU A 315 -12.28 5.55 3.83
N TRP A 316 -11.10 4.94 3.67
CA TRP A 316 -10.12 4.76 4.74
C TRP A 316 -9.22 6.00 4.85
N LEU A 317 -9.19 6.63 6.03
CA LEU A 317 -8.07 7.48 6.41
C LEU A 317 -6.89 6.56 6.84
N PRO A 318 -5.65 6.88 6.46
CA PRO A 318 -4.50 6.01 6.69
C PRO A 318 -3.94 6.07 8.12
N SER A 319 -4.69 6.61 9.09
CA SER A 319 -4.33 6.56 10.51
C SER A 319 -4.67 5.22 11.14
N ASP A 320 -3.78 4.69 11.97
CA ASP A 320 -4.02 3.48 12.76
C ASP A 320 -5.17 3.65 13.77
N VAL A 321 -5.53 4.89 14.14
CA VAL A 321 -6.74 5.22 14.92
C VAL A 321 -7.33 6.54 14.42
N ALA A 322 -8.60 6.51 14.02
CA ALA A 322 -9.38 7.69 13.68
C ALA A 322 -10.48 7.88 14.73
N ILE A 323 -10.55 9.07 15.33
CA ILE A 323 -11.58 9.43 16.31
C ILE A 323 -12.48 10.50 15.70
N LEU A 324 -13.75 10.20 15.48
CA LEU A 324 -14.73 11.18 15.02
C LEU A 324 -15.49 11.74 16.21
N ILE A 325 -15.40 13.06 16.40
CA ILE A 325 -16.12 13.81 17.42
C ILE A 325 -17.14 14.72 16.74
N GLU A 326 -18.42 14.34 16.79
CA GLU A 326 -19.53 15.16 16.28
C GLU A 326 -20.13 16.00 17.41
N GLY A 327 -20.13 17.33 17.27
CA GLY A 327 -20.76 18.26 18.22
C GLY A 327 -21.20 19.57 17.55
N SER A 328 -22.39 20.06 17.92
CA SER A 328 -22.92 21.35 17.41
C SER A 328 -22.24 22.56 18.06
N SER A 329 -21.66 22.40 19.24
CA SER A 329 -20.94 23.46 19.98
C SER A 329 -20.06 22.87 21.10
N LEU A 330 -18.85 22.42 20.78
CA LEU A 330 -17.85 22.11 21.81
C LEU A 330 -17.37 23.41 22.48
N PRO A 331 -17.28 23.47 23.81
CA PRO A 331 -16.64 24.58 24.51
C PRO A 331 -15.21 24.81 24.02
N GLU A 332 -14.77 26.07 23.99
CA GLU A 332 -13.47 26.44 23.43
C GLU A 332 -12.30 25.79 24.19
N ASN A 333 -12.41 25.65 25.51
CA ASN A 333 -11.44 24.91 26.31
C ASN A 333 -11.34 23.42 25.90
N ARG A 334 -12.47 22.77 25.57
CA ARG A 334 -12.47 21.38 25.07
C ARG A 334 -11.86 21.26 23.70
N LEU A 335 -12.09 22.24 22.84
CA LEU A 335 -11.44 22.29 21.53
C LEU A 335 -9.92 22.41 21.66
N GLN A 336 -9.43 23.27 22.57
CA GLN A 336 -8.01 23.43 22.84
C GLN A 336 -7.36 22.16 23.42
N GLU A 337 -8.07 21.47 24.32
CA GLU A 337 -7.65 20.18 24.87
C GLU A 337 -7.45 19.13 23.76
N LEU A 338 -8.43 19.01 22.86
CA LEU A 338 -8.38 18.11 21.71
C LEU A 338 -7.26 18.44 20.70
N VAL A 339 -7.00 19.73 20.47
CA VAL A 339 -5.87 20.18 19.65
C VAL A 339 -4.55 19.81 20.33
N SER A 340 -4.43 20.02 21.64
CA SER A 340 -3.22 19.70 22.41
C SER A 340 -2.95 18.19 22.41
N PHE A 341 -4.00 17.38 22.55
CA PHE A 341 -3.93 15.93 22.44
C PHE A 341 -3.47 15.48 21.04
N SER A 342 -4.05 16.03 19.97
CA SER A 342 -3.63 15.74 18.59
C SER A 342 -2.17 16.13 18.30
N GLN A 343 -1.68 17.20 18.93
CA GLN A 343 -0.27 17.60 18.85
C GLN A 343 0.66 16.65 19.60
N ALA A 344 0.25 16.21 20.80
CA ALA A 344 1.02 15.27 21.62
C ALA A 344 1.03 13.84 21.02
N LYS A 345 0.05 13.52 20.17
CA LYS A 345 -0.17 12.21 19.54
C LYS A 345 -0.36 12.33 18.02
N PRO A 346 0.68 12.73 17.26
CA PRO A 346 0.60 12.96 15.81
C PRO A 346 0.33 11.68 14.99
N GLU A 347 0.38 10.50 15.61
CA GLU A 347 -0.01 9.22 15.06
C GLU A 347 -1.52 9.00 14.97
N ILE A 348 -2.32 9.86 15.63
CA ILE A 348 -3.79 9.76 15.67
C ILE A 348 -4.41 10.85 14.80
N ASP A 349 -5.32 10.45 13.92
CA ASP A 349 -6.13 11.40 13.18
C ASP A 349 -7.43 11.67 13.96
N LEU A 350 -7.53 12.89 14.49
CA LEU A 350 -8.72 13.34 15.21
C LEU A 350 -9.61 14.17 14.29
N ILE A 351 -10.87 13.80 14.14
CA ILE A 351 -11.79 14.43 13.20
C ILE A 351 -12.91 15.08 13.98
N LEU A 352 -12.99 16.40 13.89
CA LEU A 352 -14.04 17.19 14.52
C LEU A 352 -15.11 17.51 13.49
N ALA A 353 -16.31 16.99 13.70
CA ALA A 353 -17.45 17.23 12.84
C ALA A 353 -18.44 18.16 13.54
N SER A 354 -18.85 19.21 12.83
CA SER A 354 -19.80 20.20 13.32
C SER A 354 -20.82 20.55 12.24
N GLY A 355 -21.87 21.28 12.61
CA GLY A 355 -22.80 21.85 11.63
C GLY A 355 -22.13 22.78 10.59
N LYS A 356 -20.89 23.24 10.85
CA LYS A 356 -20.09 24.08 9.93
C LYS A 356 -19.16 23.28 9.02
N GLY A 357 -19.17 21.94 9.12
CA GLY A 357 -18.28 21.04 8.37
C GLY A 357 -17.37 20.23 9.29
N MET A 358 -16.46 19.48 8.68
CA MET A 358 -15.52 18.59 9.36
C MET A 358 -14.10 19.15 9.29
N VAL A 359 -13.33 18.97 10.35
CA VAL A 359 -11.94 19.41 10.49
C VAL A 359 -11.11 18.24 11.00
N LEU A 360 -10.14 17.80 10.21
CA LEU A 360 -9.08 16.89 10.65
C LEU A 360 -8.03 17.68 11.43
N LEU A 361 -7.73 17.22 12.64
CA LEU A 361 -6.61 17.63 13.48
C LEU A 361 -5.54 16.53 13.38
N SER A 362 -4.47 16.81 12.64
CA SER A 362 -3.34 15.89 12.47
C SER A 362 -2.05 16.63 12.77
N GLY A 363 -1.37 16.27 13.86
CA GLY A 363 -0.13 16.92 14.29
C GLY A 363 -0.26 18.44 14.50
N GLY A 364 -1.42 18.91 14.96
CA GLY A 364 -1.71 20.34 15.17
C GLY A 364 -2.11 21.13 13.92
N GLN A 365 -2.13 20.52 12.73
CA GLN A 365 -2.67 21.15 11.53
C GLN A 365 -4.18 20.90 11.42
N GLN A 366 -4.92 21.94 11.02
CA GLN A 366 -6.36 21.85 10.77
C GLN A 366 -6.62 21.72 9.27
N VAL A 367 -7.23 20.61 8.85
CA VAL A 367 -7.60 20.37 7.45
C VAL A 367 -9.11 20.23 7.34
N ARG A 368 -9.77 21.11 6.58
CA ARG A 368 -11.22 20.98 6.34
C ARG A 368 -11.51 19.79 5.43
N LEU A 369 -12.43 18.93 5.84
CA LEU A 369 -12.90 17.78 5.07
C LEU A 369 -14.27 18.07 4.46
N LYS A 370 -14.52 17.55 3.25
CA LYS A 370 -15.86 17.56 2.63
C LYS A 370 -16.74 16.51 3.34
N ALA A 371 -18.03 16.79 3.47
CA ALA A 371 -19.00 15.88 4.08
C ALA A 371 -19.15 14.58 3.27
N GLY A 372 -18.69 13.46 3.81
CA GLY A 372 -18.89 12.11 3.24
C GLY A 372 -17.98 11.06 3.91
N GLY A 373 -18.53 9.88 4.19
CA GLY A 373 -17.81 8.60 4.17
C GLY A 373 -16.71 8.29 5.20
N ILE A 374 -16.50 9.10 6.24
CA ILE A 374 -15.40 8.87 7.19
C ILE A 374 -15.68 7.63 8.05
N ARG A 375 -14.85 6.58 7.91
CA ARG A 375 -14.78 5.49 8.87
C ARG A 375 -13.80 5.78 10.00
N ALA A 376 -14.28 5.65 11.23
CA ALA A 376 -13.52 5.92 12.43
C ALA A 376 -13.41 4.64 13.29
N HIS A 377 -12.23 4.41 13.87
CA HIS A 377 -12.04 3.30 14.82
C HIS A 377 -12.90 3.50 16.07
N TYR A 378 -13.03 4.76 16.51
CA TYR A 378 -13.92 5.16 17.58
C TYR A 378 -14.78 6.34 17.12
N HIS A 379 -16.10 6.18 17.20
CA HIS A 379 -17.05 7.27 16.96
C HIS A 379 -17.60 7.77 18.29
N ILE A 380 -17.29 9.01 18.61
CA ILE A 380 -17.76 9.69 19.82
C ILE A 380 -18.71 10.81 19.41
N LEU A 381 -19.97 10.71 19.85
CA LEU A 381 -20.92 11.82 19.72
C LEU A 381 -20.77 12.69 20.98
N ALA A 382 -20.06 13.81 20.82
CA ALA A 382 -19.85 14.76 21.90
C ALA A 382 -21.00 15.78 21.93
N SER A 383 -21.80 15.70 22.97
CA SER A 383 -22.95 16.59 23.12
C SER A 383 -22.86 17.41 24.39
N CYS A 384 -23.43 18.61 24.31
CA CYS A 384 -23.68 19.47 25.45
C CYS A 384 -25.18 19.42 25.77
N GLY A 385 -25.63 18.25 26.22
CA GLY A 385 -27.03 17.91 26.43
C GLY A 385 -27.58 16.97 25.35
N ALA A 386 -28.75 17.31 24.83
CA ALA A 386 -29.56 16.48 23.96
C ALA A 386 -28.90 15.99 22.66
N VAL A 387 -28.84 14.67 22.47
CA VAL A 387 -28.52 14.09 21.15
C VAL A 387 -29.80 13.74 20.41
N ASN A 388 -30.01 14.39 19.26
CA ASN A 388 -31.17 14.12 18.44
C ASN A 388 -31.01 12.80 17.69
N LYS A 389 -32.13 12.09 17.49
CA LYS A 389 -32.20 10.90 16.64
C LYS A 389 -31.63 11.12 15.23
N LYS A 390 -31.74 12.34 14.71
CA LYS A 390 -31.20 12.70 13.39
C LYS A 390 -29.68 12.62 13.35
N ASP A 391 -29.01 12.88 14.47
CA ASP A 391 -27.54 12.86 14.54
C ASP A 391 -27.06 11.42 14.65
N ILE A 392 -27.67 10.63 15.52
CA ILE A 392 -27.40 9.19 15.64
C ILE A 392 -27.67 8.43 14.33
N LYS A 393 -28.73 8.80 13.58
CA LYS A 393 -29.05 8.16 12.30
C LYS A 393 -28.03 8.41 11.19
N LYS A 394 -27.25 9.50 11.27
CA LYS A 394 -26.19 9.78 10.30
C LYS A 394 -24.96 8.92 10.54
N VAL A 395 -24.84 8.32 11.72
CA VAL A 395 -23.69 7.50 12.06
C VAL A 395 -23.75 6.16 11.35
N GLU A 396 -22.78 5.94 10.47
CA GLU A 396 -22.63 4.69 9.72
C GLU A 396 -21.99 3.58 10.55
N GLU A 397 -21.24 3.94 11.60
CA GLU A 397 -20.43 3.02 12.41
C GLU A 397 -21.24 1.96 13.16
N LYS A 398 -20.61 0.81 13.44
CA LYS A 398 -21.27 -0.29 14.20
C LYS A 398 -21.51 0.08 15.66
N ARG A 399 -20.64 0.91 16.22
CA ARG A 399 -20.54 1.22 17.63
C ARG A 399 -20.32 2.73 17.77
N VAL A 400 -21.20 3.40 18.53
CA VAL A 400 -21.07 4.82 18.90
C VAL A 400 -21.04 5.01 20.42
N LEU A 401 -20.17 5.88 20.92
CA LEU A 401 -20.16 6.31 22.31
C LEU A 401 -20.71 7.75 22.38
N VAL A 402 -21.86 7.93 23.00
CA VAL A 402 -22.41 9.26 23.27
C VAL A 402 -21.86 9.74 24.61
N VAL A 403 -21.35 10.97 24.66
CA VAL A 403 -20.69 11.51 25.85
C VAL A 403 -21.16 12.94 26.11
N ASP A 404 -21.39 13.27 27.38
CA ASP A 404 -21.66 14.65 27.81
C ASP A 404 -20.36 15.40 28.08
N PHE A 405 -20.03 16.31 27.18
CA PHE A 405 -18.79 17.11 27.23
C PHE A 405 -18.91 18.41 28.02
N CYS A 406 -20.13 18.80 28.36
CA CYS A 406 -20.42 20.09 28.98
C CYS A 406 -20.75 20.00 30.48
N LYS A 407 -20.75 18.80 31.07
CA LYS A 407 -20.96 18.65 32.50
C LYS A 407 -19.87 19.37 33.30
N GLU A 408 -20.30 20.25 34.20
CA GLU A 408 -19.42 20.92 35.15
C GLU A 408 -18.71 19.88 36.05
N GLY A 409 -17.44 20.14 36.40
CA GLY A 409 -16.64 19.26 37.26
C GLY A 409 -15.86 18.14 36.56
N ILE A 410 -15.84 18.10 35.22
CA ILE A 410 -14.89 17.28 34.45
C ILE A 410 -13.66 18.16 34.19
N GLU A 411 -12.60 18.03 34.98
CA GLU A 411 -11.40 18.88 34.82
C GLU A 411 -10.49 18.40 33.68
N GLU A 412 -10.28 17.09 33.54
CA GLU A 412 -9.40 16.49 32.53
C GLU A 412 -10.01 15.21 31.95
N ILE A 413 -9.89 15.01 30.63
CA ILE A 413 -10.34 13.79 29.95
C ILE A 413 -9.10 12.96 29.57
N ASN A 414 -9.03 11.72 30.06
CA ASN A 414 -7.95 10.80 29.73
C ASN A 414 -8.18 10.17 28.35
N TRP A 415 -7.84 10.90 27.29
CA TRP A 415 -7.91 10.43 25.90
C TRP A 415 -6.97 9.27 25.60
N SER A 416 -5.87 9.15 26.34
CA SER A 416 -4.91 8.05 26.14
C SER A 416 -5.53 6.70 26.46
N ALA A 417 -6.47 6.65 27.40
CA ALA A 417 -7.21 5.44 27.75
C ALA A 417 -8.04 4.90 26.57
N LEU A 418 -8.58 5.79 25.74
CA LEU A 418 -9.34 5.42 24.53
C LEU A 418 -8.47 4.70 23.51
N ILE A 419 -7.23 5.14 23.32
CA ILE A 419 -6.29 4.53 22.38
C ILE A 419 -5.85 3.16 22.88
N ASN A 420 -5.45 3.10 24.16
CA ASN A 420 -4.75 1.94 24.70
C ASN A 420 -5.68 0.77 25.02
N GLY A 421 -6.96 1.04 25.33
CA GLY A 421 -7.91 0.00 25.72
C GLY A 421 -9.34 0.25 25.24
N GLY A 422 -9.53 1.12 24.25
CA GLY A 422 -10.83 1.40 23.66
C GLY A 422 -11.80 2.06 24.64
N TRP A 423 -13.10 1.87 24.38
CA TRP A 423 -14.14 2.53 25.16
C TRP A 423 -14.18 2.10 26.62
N GLU A 424 -13.88 0.84 26.93
CA GLU A 424 -13.94 0.31 28.30
C GLU A 424 -12.87 0.96 29.19
N SER A 425 -11.64 1.08 28.70
CA SER A 425 -10.61 1.84 29.39
C SER A 425 -10.95 3.33 29.43
N PHE A 426 -11.47 3.90 28.34
CA PHE A 426 -11.87 5.31 28.33
C PHE A 426 -12.93 5.63 29.40
N ILE A 427 -13.99 4.84 29.52
CA ILE A 427 -15.03 5.09 30.52
C ILE A 427 -14.55 4.81 31.96
N GLY A 428 -13.70 3.82 32.16
CA GLY A 428 -13.12 3.50 33.47
C GLY A 428 -12.24 4.63 34.00
N GLU A 429 -11.38 5.17 33.13
CA GLU A 429 -10.44 6.26 33.45
C GLU A 429 -11.09 7.65 33.50
N ASN A 430 -12.37 7.77 33.08
CA ASN A 430 -13.12 9.03 33.11
C ASN A 430 -14.39 8.91 33.96
N PRO A 431 -14.28 8.69 35.28
CA PRO A 431 -15.42 8.21 36.06
C PRO A 431 -16.54 9.24 36.29
N SER A 432 -16.23 10.53 36.19
CA SER A 432 -17.18 11.63 36.38
C SER A 432 -18.05 11.91 35.14
N MET A 433 -17.69 11.31 34.01
CA MET A 433 -18.27 11.56 32.70
C MET A 433 -19.55 10.75 32.49
N LYS A 434 -20.61 11.42 32.04
CA LYS A 434 -21.84 10.74 31.61
C LYS A 434 -21.66 10.23 30.19
N PHE A 435 -22.08 9.00 29.93
CA PHE A 435 -22.05 8.42 28.59
C PHE A 435 -23.14 7.38 28.38
N LEU A 436 -23.36 7.08 27.10
CA LEU A 436 -24.21 6.02 26.62
C LEU A 436 -23.53 5.30 25.44
N GLY A 437 -23.18 4.03 25.63
CA GLY A 437 -22.72 3.18 24.54
C GLY A 437 -23.90 2.73 23.67
N LEU A 438 -23.75 2.77 22.35
CA LEU A 438 -24.78 2.36 21.39
C LEU A 438 -24.22 1.34 20.39
N PHE A 439 -24.95 0.24 20.22
CA PHE A 439 -24.72 -0.72 19.13
C PHE A 439 -25.69 -0.46 17.99
N MET A 440 -25.19 0.17 16.93
CA MET A 440 -26.00 0.75 15.86
C MET A 440 -26.89 -0.26 15.10
N PRO A 441 -26.46 -1.51 14.84
CA PRO A 441 -27.33 -2.52 14.23
C PRO A 441 -28.60 -2.79 15.04
N SER A 442 -28.52 -2.77 16.37
CA SER A 442 -29.69 -2.90 17.25
C SER A 442 -30.50 -1.61 17.27
N VAL A 443 -29.83 -0.46 17.38
CA VAL A 443 -30.48 0.87 17.38
C VAL A 443 -31.33 1.09 16.13
N ARG A 444 -30.83 0.72 14.95
CA ARG A 444 -31.52 0.92 13.67
C ARG A 444 -32.83 0.12 13.53
N LYS A 445 -33.01 -0.97 14.29
CA LYS A 445 -34.23 -1.80 14.26
C LYS A 445 -35.44 -1.11 14.90
N PHE A 446 -35.23 -0.10 15.74
CA PHE A 446 -36.32 0.61 16.41
C PHE A 446 -36.89 1.72 15.53
N LYS A 447 -38.19 1.62 15.21
CA LYS A 447 -38.91 2.64 14.43
C LYS A 447 -38.97 3.99 15.16
N SER A 448 -39.18 3.97 16.47
CA SER A 448 -39.14 5.15 17.34
C SER A 448 -38.08 4.94 18.43
N TRP A 449 -37.19 5.93 18.58
CA TRP A 449 -36.29 6.02 19.72
C TRP A 449 -36.84 7.15 20.58
N PRO A 450 -36.92 6.99 21.91
CA PRO A 450 -37.03 8.17 22.74
C PRO A 450 -35.83 9.06 22.39
N SER A 451 -36.14 10.32 22.19
CA SER A 451 -35.22 11.42 22.41
C SER A 451 -34.19 11.05 23.49
N LEU A 452 -32.93 10.80 23.12
CA LEU A 452 -31.81 10.74 24.08
C LEU A 452 -31.45 12.17 24.50
N LEU A 453 -32.48 13.01 24.64
CA LEU A 453 -32.39 14.46 24.76
C LEU A 453 -31.83 14.84 26.13
N HIS A 454 -31.87 13.95 27.12
CA HIS A 454 -31.20 14.15 28.38
C HIS A 454 -30.60 12.83 28.83
N LEU A 455 -29.32 12.83 29.21
CA LEU A 455 -28.72 11.76 30.00
C LEU A 455 -29.24 11.89 31.44
N ASP A 456 -30.55 11.76 31.60
CA ASP A 456 -31.26 11.77 32.87
C ASP A 456 -31.93 10.43 33.15
N ASP A 457 -32.19 10.17 34.44
CA ASP A 457 -32.70 8.88 34.89
C ASP A 457 -34.15 8.59 34.45
N HIS A 458 -34.93 9.61 34.10
CA HIS A 458 -36.35 9.44 33.78
C HIS A 458 -36.55 8.92 32.36
N ASP A 459 -35.93 9.58 31.38
CA ASP A 459 -35.98 9.16 29.97
C ASP A 459 -35.32 7.79 29.78
N PHE A 460 -34.35 7.46 30.64
CA PHE A 460 -33.66 6.19 30.60
C PHE A 460 -34.50 5.01 31.09
N LYS A 461 -35.36 5.21 32.10
CA LYS A 461 -36.33 4.17 32.51
C LYS A 461 -37.29 3.85 31.36
N VAL A 462 -37.77 4.87 30.63
CA VAL A 462 -38.62 4.68 29.45
C VAL A 462 -37.88 3.94 28.35
N LEU A 463 -36.59 4.25 28.14
CA LEU A 463 -35.74 3.53 27.19
C LEU A 463 -35.54 2.07 27.62
N ALA A 464 -35.21 1.81 28.88
CA ALA A 464 -35.00 0.46 29.44
C ALA A 464 -36.22 -0.44 29.22
N THR A 465 -37.43 0.09 29.47
CA THR A 465 -38.68 -0.64 29.21
C THR A 465 -38.85 -0.95 27.71
N LYS A 466 -38.56 0.01 26.82
CA LYS A 466 -38.67 -0.20 25.36
C LYS A 466 -37.63 -1.17 24.80
N LEU A 467 -36.42 -1.18 25.37
CA LEU A 467 -35.34 -2.09 25.01
C LEU A 467 -35.52 -3.49 25.64
N GLY A 468 -36.51 -3.67 26.51
CA GLY A 468 -36.80 -4.94 27.15
C GLY A 468 -35.69 -5.38 28.11
N TRP A 469 -35.12 -4.44 28.86
CA TRP A 469 -34.14 -4.76 29.89
C TRP A 469 -34.82 -5.39 31.10
N GLN A 470 -34.21 -6.47 31.58
CA GLN A 470 -34.70 -7.28 32.68
C GLN A 470 -33.94 -6.98 33.97
N SER A 471 -32.64 -6.69 33.89
CA SER A 471 -31.83 -6.27 35.02
C SER A 471 -30.77 -5.25 34.64
N GLN A 472 -30.21 -4.60 35.67
CA GLN A 472 -29.15 -3.60 35.55
C GLN A 472 -28.11 -3.91 36.62
N ASN A 473 -26.90 -4.28 36.19
CA ASN A 473 -25.83 -4.63 37.11
C ASN A 473 -24.77 -3.53 37.08
N TRP A 474 -24.35 -3.08 38.26
CA TRP A 474 -23.19 -2.21 38.37
C TRP A 474 -21.91 -3.01 38.09
N ASP A 475 -21.10 -2.53 37.15
CA ASP A 475 -19.77 -3.07 36.87
C ASP A 475 -18.75 -2.15 37.56
N GLU A 476 -18.14 -2.65 38.64
CA GLU A 476 -17.17 -1.90 39.44
C GLU A 476 -15.93 -1.51 38.63
N SER A 477 -15.50 -2.35 37.69
CA SER A 477 -14.29 -2.09 36.89
C SER A 477 -14.46 -0.93 35.92
N LEU A 478 -15.69 -0.72 35.44
CA LEU A 478 -16.04 0.36 34.52
C LEU A 478 -16.70 1.53 35.23
N ALA A 479 -17.02 1.39 36.53
CA ALA A 479 -17.91 2.28 37.27
C ALA A 479 -19.16 2.66 36.46
N ALA A 480 -19.80 1.66 35.86
CA ALA A 480 -20.88 1.84 34.90
C ALA A 480 -21.97 0.79 35.07
N ILE A 481 -23.15 1.05 34.52
CA ILE A 481 -24.24 0.08 34.53
C ILE A 481 -24.20 -0.73 33.24
N ARG A 482 -24.20 -2.06 33.39
CA ARG A 482 -24.37 -3.03 32.29
C ARG A 482 -25.81 -3.57 32.33
N PRO A 483 -26.68 -3.16 31.40
CA PRO A 483 -28.03 -3.71 31.33
C PRO A 483 -28.01 -5.14 30.76
N SER A 484 -28.96 -5.97 31.19
CA SER A 484 -29.25 -7.27 30.58
C SER A 484 -30.68 -7.26 30.03
N GLY A 485 -30.89 -7.79 28.82
CA GLY A 485 -32.20 -7.75 28.18
C GLY A 485 -32.27 -8.43 26.82
N VAL A 486 -33.44 -8.32 26.18
CA VAL A 486 -33.72 -8.95 24.87
C VAL A 486 -32.91 -8.32 23.74
N TRP A 487 -32.55 -7.04 23.87
CA TRP A 487 -31.82 -6.29 22.85
C TRP A 487 -30.51 -5.73 23.38
N ASP A 488 -29.41 -6.19 22.80
CA ASP A 488 -28.05 -5.65 23.02
C ASP A 488 -27.85 -4.33 22.27
N ALA A 489 -28.68 -3.32 22.57
CA ALA A 489 -28.57 -1.99 21.98
C ALA A 489 -27.60 -1.08 22.75
N VAL A 490 -27.44 -1.34 24.06
CA VAL A 490 -26.61 -0.55 24.97
C VAL A 490 -25.72 -1.51 25.75
N PRO A 491 -24.40 -1.55 25.49
CA PRO A 491 -23.49 -2.42 26.23
C PRO A 491 -23.19 -1.92 27.65
N PHE A 492 -23.13 -0.60 27.82
CA PHE A 492 -22.86 0.06 29.10
C PHE A 492 -23.31 1.53 29.05
N TYR A 493 -23.61 2.09 30.22
CA TYR A 493 -23.97 3.51 30.36
C TYR A 493 -23.65 4.05 31.76
N ARG A 494 -23.55 5.37 31.89
CA ARG A 494 -23.45 6.11 33.16
C ARG A 494 -24.12 7.47 32.98
N LEU A 495 -25.14 7.78 33.79
CA LEU A 495 -25.91 9.03 33.68
C LEU A 495 -25.67 9.95 34.86
#